data_AF-A0A965QSE7-F1
#
_entry.id   AF-A0A965QSE7-F1
#
_cell.length_a   1.000
_cell.length_b   1.000
_cell.length_c   1.000
_cell.angle_alpha   90.00
_cell.angle_beta   90.00
_cell.angle_gamma   90.00
#
_symmetry.space_group_name_H-M   'P 1'
#
loop_
_entity.id
_entity.type
_entity.pdbx_description
1 polymer ?
#
loop_
_entity_poly.entity_id
_entity_poly.type
_entity_poly.pdbx_seq_one_letter_code
_entity_poly.pdbx_strand_id
1 'polypeptide(L)'
;MSRFISCIIAALALPSIACGQAAVDPDPNGVLRAPIPDKLIVLTFDDATASHATVVAPILKQMGFGGTFYVCDFDSFKTRKDWYLTYRQMIAMDATGFEIGNHTLGHASGYGPVIAMEDQVLAHGGPLMTTLCWPIYAVNWADCPKLADHGYTFGRGGHGRPYRPTVDNPFDVPSFSIHDGVPIETFTTQARQACNGRIVCFCFHGVPDMEHPPVSLEPATFKAMMQYLKDNDYRCIAMRDVARYIDPVKAATLPRTTDDIKGAPPFLTLQDDKPFVAAPENVIKEFAVPGLRPARISRTSVALTVDHGTDVTALAPHIKLSEGATITPASGVSRDFSRAQEYVVTGRDGGTRRYVVAVKTAAANRAAAIVGFTVPGAISTALPASGTARDFSTPQRYAVTAQDNSTRAVIVSVVGSDTPHASTWNTAGDGSWSEAARWSGGTAPDVGGHQDCVLSFDQGGPGKVRNDLQAGFLLNQLVLGDRSAGLVLGGQGMTFVRGFGGSIPPAIRLGKCQRVDIDMPVSLEDDLTVTTAMDRDPNGFLSFNGTISGPHALILDSTGDPDVAGINFHDVHYGILQLNASNTYSGGTRISGGKITLDDYMKLLWKDFGKVPAPAPGLVARPYT
;
A
#
# COMPACT_ATOMS: atom_id res chain seq x y z
N MET A 1 -11.91 -87.73 -19.14
CA MET A 1 -13.13 -87.96 -18.34
C MET A 1 -12.73 -88.25 -16.90
N SER A 2 -13.32 -87.52 -15.92
CA SER A 2 -13.26 -87.75 -14.45
C SER A 2 -11.88 -87.62 -13.77
N ARG A 3 -11.70 -87.08 -12.55
CA ARG A 3 -12.60 -86.63 -11.47
C ARG A 3 -11.79 -85.83 -10.44
N PHE A 4 -12.42 -84.78 -9.92
CA PHE A 4 -12.31 -84.12 -8.60
C PHE A 4 -11.33 -84.67 -7.54
N ILE A 5 -10.53 -83.75 -6.96
CA ILE A 5 -10.24 -83.67 -5.52
C ILE A 5 -10.39 -82.20 -5.07
N SER A 6 -11.25 -81.98 -4.08
CA SER A 6 -11.49 -80.71 -3.38
C SER A 6 -10.39 -80.44 -2.35
N CYS A 7 -9.89 -79.20 -2.30
CA CYS A 7 -9.28 -78.61 -1.10
C CYS A 7 -10.00 -77.30 -0.80
N ILE A 8 -10.66 -77.27 0.37
CA ILE A 8 -11.31 -76.10 0.95
C ILE A 8 -10.22 -75.23 1.58
N ILE A 9 -10.06 -73.99 1.10
CA ILE A 9 -9.38 -72.92 1.83
C ILE A 9 -10.47 -71.91 2.21
N ALA A 10 -10.76 -71.83 3.51
CA ALA A 10 -11.61 -70.79 4.08
C ALA A 10 -10.87 -69.45 4.01
N ALA A 11 -11.30 -68.56 3.12
CA ALA A 11 -10.87 -67.17 3.12
C ALA A 11 -11.70 -66.41 4.18
N LEU A 12 -11.04 -66.06 5.28
CA LEU A 12 -11.51 -65.05 6.23
C LEU A 12 -11.60 -63.70 5.50
N ALA A 13 -12.80 -63.31 5.12
CA ALA A 13 -13.09 -61.94 4.74
C ALA A 13 -13.01 -61.06 6.00
N LEU A 14 -11.92 -60.32 6.15
CA LEU A 14 -11.89 -59.16 7.05
C LEU A 14 -12.87 -58.12 6.47
N PRO A 15 -13.79 -57.57 7.28
CA PRO A 15 -14.61 -56.46 6.82
C PRO A 15 -13.68 -55.28 6.59
N SER A 16 -13.62 -54.81 5.34
CA SER A 16 -13.08 -53.51 5.00
C SER A 16 -13.77 -52.50 5.90
N ILE A 17 -13.01 -51.90 6.82
CA ILE A 17 -13.47 -50.76 7.61
C ILE A 17 -13.82 -49.68 6.59
N ALA A 18 -15.11 -49.44 6.38
CA ALA A 18 -15.58 -48.27 5.67
C ALA A 18 -15.03 -47.07 6.43
N CYS A 19 -14.06 -46.38 5.85
CA CYS A 19 -13.61 -45.09 6.33
C CYS A 19 -14.86 -44.19 6.31
N GLY A 20 -15.36 -43.84 7.49
CA GLY A 20 -16.62 -43.12 7.64
C GLY A 20 -16.59 -41.85 6.81
N GLN A 21 -17.43 -41.81 5.77
CA GLN A 21 -17.68 -40.60 5.02
C GLN A 21 -18.22 -39.58 6.03
N ALA A 22 -17.49 -38.48 6.22
CA ALA A 22 -17.89 -37.45 7.17
C ALA A 22 -19.30 -36.95 6.83
N ALA A 23 -20.07 -36.57 7.84
CA ALA A 23 -21.45 -36.15 7.63
C ALA A 23 -21.50 -34.90 6.74
N VAL A 24 -22.20 -35.00 5.60
CA VAL A 24 -22.69 -33.86 4.82
C VAL A 24 -23.79 -33.17 5.63
N ASP A 25 -23.96 -31.86 5.47
CA ASP A 25 -25.09 -31.16 6.07
C ASP A 25 -26.42 -31.78 5.61
N PRO A 26 -27.34 -32.11 6.54
CA PRO A 26 -28.63 -32.67 6.15
C PRO A 26 -29.43 -31.66 5.32
N ASP A 27 -30.31 -32.16 4.46
CA ASP A 27 -31.24 -31.34 3.66
C ASP A 27 -32.70 -31.58 4.08
N PRO A 28 -33.11 -31.15 5.29
CA PRO A 28 -34.48 -31.36 5.76
C PRO A 28 -35.52 -30.57 4.96
N ASN A 29 -35.09 -29.51 4.24
CA ASN A 29 -35.96 -28.62 3.48
C ASN A 29 -36.04 -29.01 1.99
N GLY A 30 -35.31 -30.04 1.54
CA GLY A 30 -35.28 -30.50 0.15
C GLY A 30 -34.81 -29.42 -0.83
N VAL A 31 -33.82 -28.64 -0.41
CA VAL A 31 -33.21 -27.51 -1.14
C VAL A 31 -32.33 -28.01 -2.29
N LEU A 32 -31.68 -29.16 -2.15
CA LEU A 32 -30.79 -29.70 -3.18
C LEU A 32 -31.60 -30.31 -4.33
N ARG A 33 -31.29 -29.88 -5.56
CA ARG A 33 -31.75 -30.50 -6.81
C ARG A 33 -30.87 -31.69 -7.20
N ALA A 34 -29.60 -31.64 -6.83
CA ALA A 34 -28.61 -32.68 -7.08
C ALA A 34 -27.51 -32.62 -6.00
N PRO A 35 -26.75 -33.71 -5.78
CA PRO A 35 -25.58 -33.66 -4.91
C PRO A 35 -24.58 -32.61 -5.37
N ILE A 36 -23.98 -31.88 -4.42
CA ILE A 36 -22.90 -30.95 -4.72
C ILE A 36 -21.62 -31.76 -4.97
N PRO A 37 -21.01 -31.69 -6.15
CA PRO A 37 -19.75 -32.36 -6.41
C PRO A 37 -18.61 -31.71 -5.62
N ASP A 38 -17.64 -32.51 -5.21
CA ASP A 38 -16.36 -31.99 -4.72
C ASP A 38 -15.68 -31.14 -5.81
N LYS A 39 -14.81 -30.24 -5.37
CA LYS A 39 -14.05 -29.29 -6.19
C LYS A 39 -14.92 -28.30 -6.98
N LEU A 40 -16.14 -28.01 -6.51
CA LEU A 40 -17.00 -26.98 -7.10
C LEU A 40 -16.67 -25.59 -6.53
N ILE A 41 -16.25 -24.69 -7.42
CA ILE A 41 -15.86 -23.30 -7.11
C ILE A 41 -16.79 -22.33 -7.85
N VAL A 42 -17.21 -21.27 -7.16
CA VAL A 42 -17.82 -20.09 -7.77
C VAL A 42 -16.76 -18.98 -7.83
N LEU A 43 -16.52 -18.43 -9.01
CA LEU A 43 -15.59 -17.31 -9.21
C LEU A 43 -16.38 -16.02 -9.40
N THR A 44 -16.14 -15.02 -8.57
CA THR A 44 -16.85 -13.73 -8.64
C THR A 44 -15.87 -12.55 -8.67
N PHE A 45 -16.22 -11.53 -9.44
CA PHE A 45 -15.39 -10.35 -9.71
C PHE A 45 -16.18 -9.06 -9.52
N ASP A 46 -15.71 -8.16 -8.66
CA ASP A 46 -16.45 -6.94 -8.25
C ASP A 46 -15.98 -5.66 -8.93
N ASP A 47 -16.85 -4.66 -8.85
CA ASP A 47 -16.61 -3.26 -9.19
C ASP A 47 -16.54 -2.90 -10.67
N ALA A 48 -16.85 -3.85 -11.56
CA ALA A 48 -16.84 -3.63 -13.01
C ALA A 48 -15.51 -3.09 -13.56
N THR A 49 -14.37 -3.49 -12.99
CA THR A 49 -13.05 -3.03 -13.45
C THR A 49 -12.76 -3.44 -14.91
N ALA A 50 -12.09 -2.59 -15.68
CA ALA A 50 -11.77 -2.87 -17.10
C ALA A 50 -10.86 -4.10 -17.28
N SER A 51 -10.10 -4.46 -16.26
CA SER A 51 -9.25 -5.66 -16.26
C SER A 51 -10.05 -6.96 -16.29
N HIS A 52 -11.33 -6.94 -15.88
CA HIS A 52 -12.24 -8.08 -16.03
C HIS A 52 -12.36 -8.53 -17.50
N ALA A 53 -12.56 -7.59 -18.42
CA ALA A 53 -12.67 -7.91 -19.85
C ALA A 53 -11.33 -8.14 -20.54
N THR A 54 -10.29 -7.42 -20.11
CA THR A 54 -9.01 -7.38 -20.81
C THR A 54 -7.99 -8.40 -20.30
N VAL A 55 -8.17 -8.93 -19.09
CA VAL A 55 -7.26 -9.89 -18.45
C VAL A 55 -8.00 -11.14 -17.97
N VAL A 56 -9.02 -10.97 -17.11
CA VAL A 56 -9.69 -12.09 -16.43
C VAL A 56 -10.46 -13.00 -17.41
N ALA A 57 -11.40 -12.43 -18.17
CA ALA A 57 -12.26 -13.20 -19.06
C ALA A 57 -11.46 -14.03 -20.10
N PRO A 58 -10.40 -13.50 -20.75
CA PRO A 58 -9.51 -14.31 -21.58
C PRO A 58 -8.86 -15.51 -20.87
N ILE A 59 -8.35 -15.32 -19.64
CA ILE A 59 -7.71 -16.39 -18.86
C ILE A 59 -8.73 -17.47 -18.51
N LEU A 60 -9.88 -17.09 -17.97
CA LEU A 60 -10.94 -18.04 -17.59
C LEU A 60 -11.42 -18.83 -18.81
N LYS A 61 -11.61 -18.17 -19.96
CA LYS A 61 -12.02 -18.82 -21.20
C LYS A 61 -10.98 -19.84 -21.69
N GLN A 62 -9.69 -19.50 -21.63
CA GLN A 62 -8.62 -20.43 -21.99
C GLN A 62 -8.62 -21.69 -21.10
N MET A 63 -9.01 -21.53 -19.83
CA MET A 63 -9.06 -22.64 -18.87
C MET A 63 -10.39 -23.40 -18.88
N GLY A 64 -11.40 -22.90 -19.60
CA GLY A 64 -12.75 -23.47 -19.62
C GLY A 64 -13.53 -23.23 -18.32
N PHE A 65 -13.24 -22.15 -17.62
CA PHE A 65 -13.88 -21.75 -16.37
C PHE A 65 -14.99 -20.72 -16.61
N GLY A 66 -16.07 -20.86 -15.84
CA GLY A 66 -17.11 -19.82 -15.72
C GLY A 66 -16.78 -18.82 -14.62
N GLY A 67 -17.56 -17.75 -14.54
CA GLY A 67 -17.46 -16.74 -13.50
C GLY A 67 -18.52 -15.64 -13.64
N THR A 68 -18.73 -14.91 -12.54
CA THR A 68 -19.69 -13.81 -12.44
C THR A 68 -18.99 -12.49 -12.21
N PHE A 69 -19.33 -11.49 -13.00
CA PHE A 69 -18.79 -10.14 -12.92
C PHE A 69 -19.90 -9.22 -12.40
N TYR A 70 -19.82 -8.84 -11.13
CA TYR A 70 -20.78 -7.97 -10.49
C TYR A 70 -20.46 -6.52 -10.86
N VAL A 71 -21.42 -5.87 -11.53
CA VAL A 71 -21.23 -4.53 -12.09
C VAL A 71 -22.01 -3.47 -11.33
N CYS A 72 -21.36 -2.34 -11.14
CA CYS A 72 -21.90 -1.13 -10.52
C CYS A 72 -21.47 0.09 -11.31
N ASP A 73 -22.03 1.24 -10.94
CA ASP A 73 -21.70 2.54 -11.53
C ASP A 73 -21.43 3.54 -10.40
N PHE A 74 -20.25 3.41 -9.78
CA PHE A 74 -19.74 4.30 -8.74
C PHE A 74 -18.44 4.99 -9.19
N ASP A 75 -18.02 6.02 -8.45
CA ASP A 75 -16.82 6.80 -8.70
C ASP A 75 -16.66 7.29 -10.14
N SER A 76 -15.55 6.93 -10.79
CA SER A 76 -15.20 7.38 -12.13
C SER A 76 -15.73 6.45 -13.22
N PHE A 77 -16.59 5.46 -12.89
CA PHE A 77 -17.13 4.48 -13.83
C PHE A 77 -17.72 5.10 -15.09
N LYS A 78 -18.49 6.19 -14.98
CA LYS A 78 -19.12 6.86 -16.13
C LYS A 78 -18.12 7.45 -17.12
N THR A 79 -16.93 7.83 -16.66
CA THR A 79 -15.99 8.67 -17.42
C THR A 79 -14.66 7.97 -17.72
N ARG A 80 -14.20 7.06 -16.87
CA ARG A 80 -12.90 6.36 -16.97
C ARG A 80 -13.06 4.94 -17.50
N LYS A 81 -13.43 4.80 -18.77
CA LYS A 81 -13.54 3.49 -19.45
C LYS A 81 -12.20 2.81 -19.75
N ASP A 82 -11.10 3.49 -19.46
CA ASP A 82 -9.77 2.90 -19.34
C ASP A 82 -9.58 2.10 -18.03
N TRP A 83 -10.35 2.40 -16.99
CA TRP A 83 -10.31 1.72 -15.68
C TRP A 83 -11.54 0.87 -15.40
N TYR A 84 -12.68 1.15 -16.04
CA TYR A 84 -13.93 0.42 -15.88
C TYR A 84 -14.49 -0.15 -17.19
N LEU A 85 -15.30 -1.21 -17.05
CA LEU A 85 -16.00 -1.85 -18.13
C LEU A 85 -16.91 -0.87 -18.89
N THR A 86 -16.91 -1.04 -20.20
CA THR A 86 -17.95 -0.53 -21.10
C THR A 86 -19.10 -1.53 -21.19
N TYR A 87 -20.31 -1.07 -21.47
CA TYR A 87 -21.44 -1.98 -21.74
C TYR A 87 -21.16 -2.94 -22.89
N ARG A 88 -20.40 -2.51 -23.91
CA ARG A 88 -19.98 -3.38 -25.02
C ARG A 88 -19.14 -4.56 -24.53
N GLN A 89 -18.23 -4.34 -23.58
CA GLN A 89 -17.44 -5.41 -22.97
C GLN A 89 -18.32 -6.34 -22.14
N MET A 90 -19.27 -5.80 -21.36
CA MET A 90 -20.22 -6.62 -20.59
C MET A 90 -21.04 -7.54 -21.50
N ILE A 91 -21.60 -7.00 -22.58
CA ILE A 91 -22.34 -7.77 -23.59
C ILE A 91 -21.47 -8.84 -24.23
N ALA A 92 -20.22 -8.51 -24.58
CA ALA A 92 -19.29 -9.46 -25.18
C ALA A 92 -18.92 -10.59 -24.22
N MET A 93 -18.73 -10.29 -22.94
CA MET A 93 -18.46 -11.28 -21.90
C MET A 93 -19.64 -12.22 -21.70
N ASP A 94 -20.86 -11.69 -21.58
CA ASP A 94 -22.08 -12.49 -21.46
C ASP A 94 -22.28 -13.42 -22.67
N ALA A 95 -22.11 -12.89 -23.89
CA ALA A 95 -22.19 -13.66 -25.12
C ALA A 95 -21.16 -14.81 -25.20
N THR A 96 -20.11 -14.78 -24.38
CA THR A 96 -19.11 -15.86 -24.28
C THR A 96 -19.35 -16.83 -23.12
N GLY A 97 -20.46 -16.67 -22.39
CA GLY A 97 -20.89 -17.59 -21.34
C GLY A 97 -20.57 -17.14 -19.91
N PHE A 98 -19.94 -15.97 -19.72
CA PHE A 98 -19.78 -15.37 -18.39
C PHE A 98 -21.09 -14.76 -17.90
N GLU A 99 -21.23 -14.58 -16.59
CA GLU A 99 -22.38 -13.91 -16.01
C GLU A 99 -22.06 -12.44 -15.73
N ILE A 100 -22.97 -11.55 -16.09
CA ILE A 100 -23.00 -10.18 -15.57
C ILE A 100 -24.02 -10.15 -14.43
N GLY A 101 -23.54 -9.90 -13.23
CA GLY A 101 -24.35 -9.80 -12.02
C GLY A 101 -24.45 -8.36 -11.52
N ASN A 102 -25.33 -8.11 -10.56
CA ASN A 102 -25.60 -6.77 -10.05
C ASN A 102 -24.71 -6.41 -8.85
N HIS A 103 -24.03 -5.27 -8.88
CA HIS A 103 -23.33 -4.70 -7.72
C HIS A 103 -23.86 -3.32 -7.30
N THR A 104 -25.11 -3.06 -7.69
CA THR A 104 -25.91 -1.86 -7.42
C THR A 104 -25.43 -0.57 -8.08
N LEU A 105 -26.37 0.36 -8.26
CA LEU A 105 -26.07 1.70 -8.75
C LEU A 105 -25.37 2.49 -7.65
N GLY A 106 -24.21 3.07 -7.95
CA GLY A 106 -23.44 3.87 -6.99
C GLY A 106 -22.85 3.08 -5.82
N HIS A 107 -22.74 1.75 -5.92
CA HIS A 107 -22.26 0.90 -4.83
C HIS A 107 -23.05 1.12 -3.53
N ALA A 108 -24.35 1.42 -3.68
CA ALA A 108 -25.28 1.72 -2.60
C ALA A 108 -26.07 0.49 -2.17
N SER A 109 -26.56 0.48 -0.93
CA SER A 109 -27.39 -0.61 -0.42
C SER A 109 -28.88 -0.43 -0.74
N GLY A 110 -29.59 -1.54 -0.98
CA GLY A 110 -31.05 -1.61 -1.04
C GLY A 110 -31.64 -1.93 -2.41
N TYR A 111 -32.93 -2.24 -2.42
CA TYR A 111 -33.68 -2.67 -3.60
C TYR A 111 -33.65 -1.66 -4.76
N GLY A 112 -33.86 -0.37 -4.46
CA GLY A 112 -33.87 0.68 -5.48
C GLY A 112 -32.58 0.74 -6.30
N PRO A 113 -31.39 0.85 -5.66
CA PRO A 113 -30.10 0.76 -6.35
C PRO A 113 -29.87 -0.51 -7.16
N VAL A 114 -30.36 -1.68 -6.71
CA VAL A 114 -30.28 -2.93 -7.49
C VAL A 114 -31.07 -2.79 -8.79
N ILE A 115 -32.35 -2.43 -8.71
CA ILE A 115 -33.21 -2.31 -9.90
C ILE A 115 -32.70 -1.22 -10.85
N ALA A 116 -32.23 -0.08 -10.32
CA ALA A 116 -31.71 1.00 -11.14
C ALA A 116 -30.46 0.59 -11.95
N MET A 117 -29.59 -0.26 -11.37
CA MET A 117 -28.43 -0.79 -12.10
C MET A 117 -28.85 -1.79 -13.18
N GLU A 118 -29.85 -2.62 -12.89
CA GLU A 118 -30.46 -3.53 -13.86
C GLU A 118 -31.05 -2.79 -15.06
N ASP A 119 -31.90 -1.80 -14.80
CA ASP A 119 -32.48 -0.94 -15.82
C ASP A 119 -31.39 -0.28 -16.66
N GLN A 120 -30.30 0.18 -16.03
CA GLN A 120 -29.20 0.81 -16.72
C GLN A 120 -28.43 -0.15 -17.63
N VAL A 121 -28.16 -1.38 -17.20
CA VAL A 121 -27.50 -2.40 -18.03
C VAL A 121 -28.41 -2.82 -19.19
N LEU A 122 -29.70 -3.05 -18.92
CA LEU A 122 -30.70 -3.40 -19.93
C LEU A 122 -30.88 -2.30 -20.98
N ALA A 123 -30.94 -1.03 -20.56
CA ALA A 123 -31.06 0.11 -21.47
C ALA A 123 -29.90 0.23 -22.46
N HIS A 124 -28.73 -0.33 -22.13
CA HIS A 124 -27.57 -0.38 -23.01
C HIS A 124 -27.42 -1.70 -23.76
N GLY A 125 -28.42 -2.58 -23.71
CA GLY A 125 -28.45 -3.87 -24.39
C GLY A 125 -27.71 -5.00 -23.68
N GLY A 126 -27.38 -4.81 -22.39
CA GLY A 126 -26.81 -5.86 -21.54
C GLY A 126 -27.83 -6.92 -21.11
N PRO A 127 -27.37 -8.01 -20.47
CA PRO A 127 -28.23 -9.10 -20.06
C PRO A 127 -29.10 -8.73 -18.84
N LEU A 128 -30.19 -9.48 -18.64
CA LEU A 128 -30.93 -9.47 -17.38
C LEU A 128 -30.04 -10.02 -16.27
N MET A 129 -30.01 -9.34 -15.13
CA MET A 129 -29.19 -9.75 -13.98
C MET A 129 -30.04 -10.56 -12.99
N THR A 130 -29.57 -11.74 -12.61
CA THR A 130 -30.33 -12.67 -11.72
C THR A 130 -29.60 -12.97 -10.43
N THR A 131 -28.40 -12.42 -10.25
CA THR A 131 -27.61 -12.54 -9.02
C THR A 131 -27.04 -11.18 -8.65
N LEU A 132 -26.75 -10.99 -7.36
CA LEU A 132 -26.13 -9.77 -6.86
C LEU A 132 -24.95 -10.05 -5.93
N CYS A 133 -24.09 -9.05 -5.78
CA CYS A 133 -23.14 -8.95 -4.68
C CYS A 133 -23.55 -7.73 -3.84
N TRP A 134 -23.61 -7.90 -2.53
CA TRP A 134 -23.89 -6.79 -1.62
C TRP A 134 -22.65 -5.91 -1.46
N PRO A 135 -22.72 -4.60 -1.77
CA PRO A 135 -21.66 -3.64 -1.46
C PRO A 135 -21.16 -3.82 -0.03
N ILE A 136 -19.84 -3.87 0.15
CA ILE A 136 -19.15 -4.08 1.44
C ILE A 136 -19.68 -5.26 2.28
N TYR A 137 -20.27 -6.27 1.65
CA TYR A 137 -20.90 -7.43 2.30
C TYR A 137 -22.12 -7.09 3.19
N ALA A 138 -22.70 -5.90 3.04
CA ALA A 138 -23.82 -5.44 3.86
C ALA A 138 -25.18 -5.88 3.29
N VAL A 139 -25.63 -7.06 3.71
CA VAL A 139 -26.92 -7.65 3.29
C VAL A 139 -28.11 -6.84 3.81
N ASN A 140 -28.97 -6.39 2.90
CA ASN A 140 -30.25 -5.79 3.27
C ASN A 140 -31.37 -6.84 3.28
N TRP A 141 -31.55 -7.48 4.43
CA TRP A 141 -32.53 -8.55 4.64
C TRP A 141 -33.98 -8.16 4.35
N ALA A 142 -34.34 -6.88 4.48
CA ALA A 142 -35.71 -6.42 4.21
C ALA A 142 -36.03 -6.44 2.70
N ASP A 143 -35.01 -6.46 1.85
CA ASP A 143 -35.16 -6.44 0.40
C ASP A 143 -35.02 -7.82 -0.24
N CYS A 144 -34.46 -8.83 0.45
CA CYS A 144 -34.32 -10.19 -0.09
C CYS A 144 -35.63 -10.80 -0.63
N PRO A 145 -36.79 -10.70 0.06
CA PRO A 145 -38.05 -11.21 -0.51
C PRO A 145 -38.47 -10.50 -1.79
N LYS A 146 -38.30 -9.16 -1.85
CA LYS A 146 -38.63 -8.38 -3.05
C LYS A 146 -37.71 -8.74 -4.22
N LEU A 147 -36.42 -8.93 -3.93
CA LEU A 147 -35.45 -9.36 -4.92
C LEU A 147 -35.77 -10.77 -5.45
N ALA A 148 -36.17 -11.69 -4.57
CA ALA A 148 -36.64 -13.02 -4.98
C ALA A 148 -37.88 -12.94 -5.89
N ASP A 149 -38.88 -12.15 -5.52
CA ASP A 149 -40.07 -11.92 -6.33
C ASP A 149 -39.76 -11.26 -7.69
N HIS A 150 -38.72 -10.42 -7.74
CA HIS A 150 -38.20 -9.79 -8.97
C HIS A 150 -37.34 -10.75 -9.82
N GLY A 151 -37.00 -11.94 -9.33
CA GLY A 151 -36.28 -12.97 -10.07
C GLY A 151 -34.78 -13.08 -9.75
N TYR A 152 -34.29 -12.39 -8.72
CA TYR A 152 -32.95 -12.65 -8.18
C TYR A 152 -32.93 -14.00 -7.45
N THR A 153 -31.88 -14.76 -7.67
CA THR A 153 -31.74 -16.15 -7.17
C THR A 153 -30.69 -16.29 -6.09
N PHE A 154 -29.59 -15.55 -6.21
CA PHE A 154 -28.47 -15.57 -5.26
C PHE A 154 -27.91 -14.18 -5.02
N GLY A 155 -27.53 -13.91 -3.77
CA GLY A 155 -26.82 -12.73 -3.32
C GLY A 155 -25.54 -13.15 -2.60
N ARG A 156 -24.40 -12.61 -3.01
CA ARG A 156 -23.11 -12.92 -2.38
C ARG A 156 -22.79 -11.93 -1.27
N GLY A 157 -22.41 -12.47 -0.11
CA GLY A 157 -21.96 -11.74 1.08
C GLY A 157 -20.52 -12.08 1.49
N GLY A 158 -20.23 -11.86 2.77
CA GLY A 158 -18.89 -11.96 3.38
C GLY A 158 -18.60 -13.32 4.00
N HIS A 159 -18.12 -13.38 5.24
CA HIS A 159 -17.93 -14.58 6.11
C HIS A 159 -16.61 -15.35 6.04
N GLY A 160 -15.84 -15.30 4.95
CA GLY A 160 -14.52 -15.96 4.91
C GLY A 160 -14.57 -17.48 5.16
N ARG A 161 -15.60 -18.15 4.63
CA ARG A 161 -15.80 -19.61 4.73
C ARG A 161 -16.55 -20.17 3.51
N PRO A 162 -16.57 -21.50 3.30
CA PRO A 162 -17.36 -22.12 2.24
C PRO A 162 -18.87 -21.97 2.47
N TYR A 163 -19.62 -21.91 1.36
CA TYR A 163 -21.07 -21.94 1.34
C TYR A 163 -21.61 -23.34 1.64
N ARG A 164 -22.66 -23.39 2.47
CA ARG A 164 -23.39 -24.59 2.89
C ARG A 164 -24.83 -24.50 2.37
N PRO A 165 -25.11 -25.05 1.17
CA PRO A 165 -26.38 -24.91 0.45
C PRO A 165 -27.67 -25.20 1.22
N THR A 166 -27.65 -26.10 2.19
CA THR A 166 -28.85 -26.54 2.94
C THR A 166 -29.07 -25.75 4.22
N VAL A 167 -28.15 -24.82 4.53
CA VAL A 167 -28.09 -24.12 5.82
C VAL A 167 -28.04 -22.61 5.63
N ASP A 168 -27.22 -22.14 4.70
CA ASP A 168 -26.98 -20.72 4.43
C ASP A 168 -28.04 -20.16 3.48
N ASN A 169 -28.50 -18.93 3.75
CA ASN A 169 -29.48 -18.27 2.89
C ASN A 169 -28.84 -17.94 1.52
N PRO A 170 -29.53 -18.18 0.39
CA PRO A 170 -28.98 -17.93 -0.94
C PRO A 170 -28.75 -16.45 -1.23
N PHE A 171 -29.34 -15.52 -0.47
CA PHE A 171 -29.07 -14.09 -0.57
C PHE A 171 -27.86 -13.62 0.26
N ASP A 172 -27.19 -14.53 0.96
CA ASP A 172 -25.99 -14.24 1.73
C ASP A 172 -25.00 -15.41 1.60
N VAL A 173 -24.55 -15.65 0.36
CA VAL A 173 -23.58 -16.70 0.02
C VAL A 173 -22.20 -16.30 0.57
N PRO A 174 -21.59 -17.12 1.47
CA PRO A 174 -20.25 -16.91 1.98
C PRO A 174 -19.17 -16.89 0.90
N SER A 175 -18.17 -16.05 1.07
CA SER A 175 -17.04 -15.94 0.15
C SER A 175 -15.70 -15.65 0.83
N PHE A 176 -14.60 -15.94 0.12
CA PHE A 176 -13.25 -15.56 0.49
C PHE A 176 -12.76 -14.42 -0.42
N SER A 177 -12.36 -13.29 0.17
CA SER A 177 -11.73 -12.18 -0.55
C SER A 177 -10.28 -12.55 -0.93
N ILE A 178 -9.92 -12.34 -2.20
CA ILE A 178 -8.57 -12.60 -2.73
C ILE A 178 -7.99 -11.31 -3.32
N HIS A 179 -6.78 -10.96 -2.89
CA HIS A 179 -6.00 -9.78 -3.31
C HIS A 179 -4.50 -10.06 -3.10
N ASP A 180 -3.62 -9.12 -3.49
CA ASP A 180 -2.16 -9.30 -3.41
C ASP A 180 -1.61 -9.58 -1.98
N GLY A 181 -2.40 -9.25 -0.95
CA GLY A 181 -2.07 -9.56 0.44
C GLY A 181 -2.39 -11.00 0.86
N VAL A 182 -3.06 -11.79 0.02
CA VAL A 182 -3.43 -13.19 0.31
C VAL A 182 -2.40 -14.14 -0.28
N PRO A 183 -1.64 -14.88 0.56
CA PRO A 183 -0.70 -15.88 0.07
C PRO A 183 -1.40 -16.99 -0.73
N ILE A 184 -0.72 -17.53 -1.73
CA ILE A 184 -1.27 -18.60 -2.56
C ILE A 184 -1.56 -19.88 -1.76
N GLU A 185 -0.81 -20.13 -0.69
CA GLU A 185 -1.03 -21.22 0.25
C GLU A 185 -2.39 -21.08 0.96
N THR A 186 -2.80 -19.85 1.25
CA THR A 186 -4.11 -19.54 1.82
C THR A 186 -5.20 -19.83 0.79
N PHE A 187 -5.03 -19.37 -0.46
CA PHE A 187 -5.97 -19.64 -1.56
C PHE A 187 -6.16 -21.15 -1.81
N THR A 188 -5.07 -21.92 -1.92
CA THR A 188 -5.14 -23.37 -2.15
C THR A 188 -5.78 -24.10 -0.96
N THR A 189 -5.53 -23.65 0.27
CA THR A 189 -6.17 -24.20 1.48
C THR A 189 -7.67 -23.90 1.52
N GLN A 190 -8.09 -22.72 1.06
CA GLN A 190 -9.50 -22.38 0.92
C GLN A 190 -10.18 -23.20 -0.18
N ALA A 191 -9.54 -23.34 -1.35
CA ALA A 191 -10.06 -24.14 -2.46
C ALA A 191 -10.32 -25.59 -2.06
N ARG A 192 -9.40 -26.19 -1.30
CA ARG A 192 -9.51 -27.57 -0.78
C ARG A 192 -10.72 -27.80 0.14
N GLN A 193 -11.39 -26.74 0.60
CA GLN A 193 -12.62 -26.84 1.39
C GLN A 193 -13.88 -27.04 0.54
N ALA A 194 -13.77 -27.00 -0.79
CA ALA A 194 -14.86 -27.34 -1.72
C ALA A 194 -15.09 -28.86 -1.76
N CYS A 195 -15.54 -29.43 -0.66
CA CYS A 195 -15.80 -30.86 -0.56
C CYS A 195 -16.95 -31.14 0.40
N ASN A 196 -17.48 -32.37 0.34
CA ASN A 196 -18.47 -32.87 1.29
C ASN A 196 -19.75 -32.01 1.32
N GLY A 197 -20.28 -31.69 0.13
CA GLY A 197 -21.52 -30.92 0.00
C GLY A 197 -21.34 -29.39 0.00
N ARG A 198 -20.10 -28.89 0.08
CA ARG A 198 -19.80 -27.45 0.20
C ARG A 198 -19.32 -26.85 -1.11
N ILE A 199 -19.60 -25.56 -1.28
CA ILE A 199 -19.17 -24.77 -2.43
C ILE A 199 -18.24 -23.66 -1.93
N VAL A 200 -17.09 -23.48 -2.57
CA VAL A 200 -16.21 -22.34 -2.25
C VAL A 200 -16.48 -21.22 -3.24
N CYS A 201 -16.74 -20.02 -2.73
CA CYS A 201 -16.87 -18.80 -3.53
C CYS A 201 -15.65 -17.91 -3.33
N PHE A 202 -14.97 -17.56 -4.40
CA PHE A 202 -13.87 -16.60 -4.37
C PHE A 202 -14.31 -15.24 -4.90
N CYS A 203 -14.04 -14.19 -4.12
CA CYS A 203 -14.25 -12.81 -4.48
C CYS A 203 -12.92 -12.17 -4.90
N PHE A 204 -12.87 -11.67 -6.12
CA PHE A 204 -11.78 -10.85 -6.65
C PHE A 204 -12.33 -9.46 -6.99
N HIS A 205 -11.50 -8.42 -6.96
CA HIS A 205 -11.85 -7.11 -7.53
C HIS A 205 -11.20 -7.00 -8.92
N GLY A 206 -10.33 -6.02 -9.15
CA GLY A 206 -9.56 -5.90 -10.38
C GLY A 206 -8.30 -6.77 -10.43
N VAL A 207 -7.98 -7.26 -11.63
CA VAL A 207 -6.75 -8.02 -11.94
C VAL A 207 -5.96 -7.35 -13.07
N PRO A 208 -5.23 -6.24 -12.81
CA PRO A 208 -5.18 -5.50 -11.56
C PRO A 208 -6.35 -4.52 -11.41
N ASP A 209 -6.54 -4.01 -10.20
CA ASP A 209 -7.39 -2.85 -9.93
C ASP A 209 -6.51 -1.58 -9.92
N MET A 210 -6.87 -0.62 -10.77
CA MET A 210 -6.10 0.61 -10.93
C MET A 210 -6.56 1.73 -10.00
N GLU A 211 -7.81 1.69 -9.52
CA GLU A 211 -8.40 2.71 -8.65
C GLU A 211 -8.38 2.30 -7.19
N HIS A 212 -8.47 0.99 -6.92
CA HIS A 212 -8.47 0.43 -5.56
C HIS A 212 -7.27 -0.53 -5.33
N PRO A 213 -6.03 -0.01 -5.22
CA PRO A 213 -4.84 -0.86 -5.01
C PRO A 213 -4.93 -1.88 -3.86
N PRO A 214 -5.56 -1.61 -2.69
CA PRO A 214 -5.60 -2.57 -1.58
C PRO A 214 -6.30 -3.90 -1.89
N VAL A 215 -7.23 -3.88 -2.84
CA VAL A 215 -8.03 -5.05 -3.26
C VAL A 215 -7.64 -5.58 -4.64
N SER A 216 -6.60 -4.99 -5.25
CA SER A 216 -6.02 -5.45 -6.52
C SER A 216 -5.34 -6.81 -6.36
N LEU A 217 -5.29 -7.55 -7.47
CA LEU A 217 -4.48 -8.76 -7.61
C LEU A 217 -3.60 -8.69 -8.87
N GLU A 218 -2.33 -9.06 -8.77
CA GLU A 218 -1.44 -9.12 -9.92
C GLU A 218 -1.92 -10.18 -10.94
N PRO A 219 -1.95 -9.86 -12.26
CA PRO A 219 -2.33 -10.81 -13.30
C PRO A 219 -1.56 -12.13 -13.29
N ALA A 220 -0.27 -12.10 -12.95
CA ALA A 220 0.55 -13.31 -12.88
C ALA A 220 0.10 -14.23 -11.74
N THR A 221 -0.16 -13.64 -10.56
CA THR A 221 -0.69 -14.35 -9.38
C THR A 221 -2.06 -14.93 -9.67
N PHE A 222 -2.97 -14.15 -10.26
CA PHE A 222 -4.29 -14.65 -10.67
C PHE A 222 -4.19 -15.84 -11.64
N LYS A 223 -3.36 -15.72 -12.69
CA LYS A 223 -3.14 -16.82 -13.65
C LYS A 223 -2.62 -18.08 -12.95
N ALA A 224 -1.71 -17.93 -11.99
CA ALA A 224 -1.17 -19.06 -11.21
C ALA A 224 -2.24 -19.71 -10.33
N MET A 225 -3.08 -18.92 -9.67
CA MET A 225 -4.22 -19.42 -8.88
C MET A 225 -5.22 -20.20 -9.76
N MET A 226 -5.56 -19.66 -10.94
CA MET A 226 -6.46 -20.36 -11.85
C MET A 226 -5.81 -21.63 -12.43
N GLN A 227 -4.51 -21.61 -12.70
CA GLN A 227 -3.77 -22.80 -13.15
C GLN A 227 -3.78 -23.89 -12.08
N TYR A 228 -3.61 -23.54 -10.79
CA TYR A 228 -3.75 -24.50 -9.69
C TYR A 228 -5.12 -25.18 -9.68
N LEU A 229 -6.20 -24.41 -9.84
CA LEU A 229 -7.55 -24.95 -9.92
C LEU A 229 -7.68 -25.90 -11.13
N LYS A 230 -7.09 -25.53 -12.27
CA LYS A 230 -7.13 -26.33 -13.49
C LYS A 230 -6.37 -27.64 -13.36
N ASP A 231 -5.16 -27.60 -12.82
CA ASP A 231 -4.27 -28.76 -12.66
C ASP A 231 -4.82 -29.79 -11.67
N ASN A 232 -5.68 -29.33 -10.76
CA ASN A 232 -6.34 -30.14 -9.74
C ASN A 232 -7.81 -30.46 -10.06
N ASP A 233 -8.24 -30.27 -11.31
CA ASP A 233 -9.56 -30.66 -11.80
C ASP A 233 -10.73 -29.98 -11.07
N TYR A 234 -10.53 -28.75 -10.57
CA TYR A 234 -11.62 -27.95 -10.03
C TYR A 234 -12.57 -27.50 -11.12
N ARG A 235 -13.86 -27.50 -10.77
CA ARG A 235 -14.93 -26.99 -11.62
C ARG A 235 -15.31 -25.58 -11.18
N CYS A 236 -14.94 -24.59 -11.98
CA CYS A 236 -15.30 -23.19 -11.76
C CYS A 236 -16.54 -22.80 -12.55
N ILE A 237 -17.55 -22.27 -11.86
CA ILE A 237 -18.84 -21.86 -12.44
C ILE A 237 -19.19 -20.41 -12.10
N ALA A 238 -20.14 -19.84 -12.83
CA ALA A 238 -20.80 -18.60 -12.45
C ALA A 238 -21.81 -18.83 -11.32
N MET A 239 -22.13 -17.80 -10.54
CA MET A 239 -23.11 -17.83 -9.46
C MET A 239 -24.49 -18.29 -9.95
N ARG A 240 -24.97 -17.82 -11.11
CA ARG A 240 -26.25 -18.30 -11.69
C ARG A 240 -26.32 -19.81 -11.86
N ASP A 241 -25.18 -20.46 -12.13
CA ASP A 241 -25.12 -21.90 -12.38
C ASP A 241 -25.22 -22.74 -11.09
N VAL A 242 -25.13 -22.11 -9.92
CA VAL A 242 -25.42 -22.75 -8.64
C VAL A 242 -26.88 -23.25 -8.58
N ALA A 243 -27.80 -22.60 -9.31
CA ALA A 243 -29.19 -23.02 -9.47
C ALA A 243 -29.37 -24.44 -10.07
N ARG A 244 -28.32 -25.00 -10.70
CA ARG A 244 -28.33 -26.38 -11.20
C ARG A 244 -28.35 -27.40 -10.07
N TYR A 245 -27.82 -27.02 -8.90
CA TYR A 245 -27.71 -27.87 -7.72
C TYR A 245 -28.67 -27.47 -6.60
N ILE A 246 -29.07 -26.21 -6.57
CA ILE A 246 -29.87 -25.62 -5.49
C ILE A 246 -31.18 -25.10 -6.04
N ASP A 247 -32.28 -25.34 -5.33
CA ASP A 247 -33.55 -24.67 -5.58
C ASP A 247 -33.56 -23.31 -4.86
N PRO A 248 -33.37 -22.17 -5.57
CA PRO A 248 -33.26 -20.86 -4.92
C PRO A 248 -34.54 -20.44 -4.20
N VAL A 249 -35.71 -20.90 -4.65
CA VAL A 249 -37.00 -20.56 -4.02
C VAL A 249 -37.12 -21.26 -2.67
N LYS A 250 -36.76 -22.53 -2.58
CA LYS A 250 -36.73 -23.25 -1.30
C LYS A 250 -35.60 -22.75 -0.40
N ALA A 251 -34.43 -22.49 -0.99
CA ALA A 251 -33.28 -21.99 -0.24
C ALA A 251 -33.58 -20.61 0.39
N ALA A 252 -34.38 -19.76 -0.25
CA ALA A 252 -34.73 -18.44 0.27
C ALA A 252 -35.46 -18.48 1.63
N THR A 253 -36.05 -19.62 2.01
CA THR A 253 -36.69 -19.80 3.33
C THR A 253 -35.71 -20.21 4.43
N LEU A 254 -34.45 -20.48 4.10
CA LEU A 254 -33.41 -20.81 5.07
C LEU A 254 -33.11 -19.61 6.00
N PRO A 255 -32.66 -19.86 7.24
CA PRO A 255 -32.28 -18.78 8.15
C PRO A 255 -31.15 -17.94 7.56
N ARG A 256 -30.98 -16.73 8.10
CA ARG A 256 -29.85 -15.85 7.75
C ARG A 256 -28.52 -16.58 7.92
N THR A 257 -27.62 -16.36 6.99
CA THR A 257 -26.25 -16.90 7.06
C THR A 257 -25.54 -16.33 8.28
N THR A 258 -24.81 -17.17 9.00
CA THR A 258 -24.00 -16.78 10.17
C THR A 258 -22.59 -17.33 10.04
N ASP A 259 -21.62 -16.70 10.71
CA ASP A 259 -20.23 -17.16 10.70
C ASP A 259 -20.08 -18.54 11.37
N ASP A 260 -20.74 -18.72 12.51
CA ASP A 260 -20.72 -19.95 13.29
C ASP A 260 -22.10 -20.60 13.36
N ILE A 261 -22.16 -21.91 13.11
CA ILE A 261 -23.37 -22.72 13.31
C ILE A 261 -23.05 -23.81 14.32
N LYS A 262 -23.69 -23.71 15.48
CA LYS A 262 -23.50 -24.64 16.60
C LYS A 262 -23.83 -26.07 16.16
N GLY A 263 -22.84 -26.97 16.26
CA GLY A 263 -22.98 -28.38 15.88
C GLY A 263 -22.73 -28.67 14.39
N ALA A 264 -22.27 -27.71 13.60
CA ALA A 264 -21.87 -27.94 12.23
C ALA A 264 -20.66 -28.91 12.16
N PRO A 265 -20.62 -29.84 11.19
CA PRO A 265 -19.43 -30.64 10.92
C PRO A 265 -18.22 -29.73 10.63
N PRO A 266 -16.99 -30.10 11.03
CA PRO A 266 -15.82 -29.27 10.79
C PRO A 266 -15.58 -29.03 9.28
N PHE A 267 -14.88 -27.95 8.94
CA PHE A 267 -14.39 -27.73 7.59
C PHE A 267 -13.32 -28.77 7.27
N LEU A 268 -13.66 -29.68 6.36
CA LEU A 268 -12.72 -30.68 5.85
C LEU A 268 -11.99 -30.09 4.66
N THR A 269 -10.77 -30.56 4.46
CA THR A 269 -9.94 -30.20 3.33
C THR A 269 -9.52 -31.45 2.57
N LEU A 270 -9.60 -31.37 1.24
CA LEU A 270 -9.02 -32.36 0.34
C LEU A 270 -7.51 -32.47 0.59
N GLN A 271 -6.96 -33.68 0.54
CA GLN A 271 -5.55 -33.93 0.88
C GLN A 271 -4.66 -34.19 -0.35
N ASP A 272 -5.25 -34.54 -1.49
CA ASP A 272 -4.52 -35.09 -2.65
C ASP A 272 -4.33 -34.10 -3.81
N ASP A 273 -4.50 -32.80 -3.55
CA ASP A 273 -4.19 -31.79 -4.57
C ASP A 273 -2.69 -31.73 -4.85
N LYS A 274 -2.32 -31.66 -6.13
CA LYS A 274 -0.97 -31.36 -6.60
C LYS A 274 -0.51 -30.05 -5.97
N PRO A 275 0.76 -29.97 -5.53
CA PRO A 275 1.30 -28.76 -4.95
C PRO A 275 1.19 -27.62 -5.96
N PHE A 276 0.99 -26.42 -5.42
CA PHE A 276 1.06 -25.21 -6.22
C PHE A 276 2.44 -25.10 -6.90
N VAL A 277 2.43 -24.81 -8.21
CA VAL A 277 3.62 -24.46 -8.96
C VAL A 277 3.52 -22.98 -9.30
N ALA A 278 4.41 -22.17 -8.70
CA ALA A 278 4.49 -20.76 -8.99
C ALA A 278 4.63 -20.55 -10.51
N ALA A 279 3.81 -19.65 -11.06
CA ALA A 279 3.95 -19.26 -12.45
C ALA A 279 5.38 -18.73 -12.66
N PRO A 280 6.02 -19.05 -13.79
CA PRO A 280 7.29 -18.43 -14.12
C PRO A 280 7.06 -16.92 -14.25
N GLU A 281 7.57 -16.18 -13.27
CA GLU A 281 7.56 -14.73 -13.30
C GLU A 281 8.41 -14.22 -14.48
N ASN A 282 8.11 -13.00 -14.92
CA ASN A 282 8.91 -12.26 -15.90
C ASN A 282 9.33 -10.90 -15.34
N VAL A 283 9.72 -10.88 -14.07
CA VAL A 283 10.12 -9.68 -13.34
C VAL A 283 11.65 -9.51 -13.24
N ILE A 284 12.09 -8.26 -13.21
CA ILE A 284 13.41 -7.87 -12.74
C ILE A 284 13.37 -7.86 -11.21
N LYS A 285 14.16 -8.72 -10.56
CA LYS A 285 14.31 -8.79 -9.10
C LYS A 285 15.40 -7.85 -8.58
N GLU A 286 16.43 -7.64 -9.39
CA GLU A 286 17.52 -6.74 -9.06
C GLU A 286 18.03 -6.07 -10.33
N PHE A 287 18.31 -4.78 -10.26
CA PHE A 287 18.97 -4.02 -11.30
C PHE A 287 20.08 -3.21 -10.62
N ALA A 288 21.32 -3.62 -10.81
CA ALA A 288 22.47 -3.03 -10.15
C ALA A 288 23.51 -2.64 -11.20
N VAL A 289 24.17 -1.50 -11.01
CA VAL A 289 25.36 -1.14 -11.78
C VAL A 289 26.54 -1.15 -10.79
N PRO A 290 27.67 -1.80 -11.09
CA PRO A 290 28.80 -1.88 -10.16
C PRO A 290 29.23 -0.49 -9.68
N GLY A 291 29.38 -0.34 -8.36
CA GLY A 291 29.80 0.92 -7.74
C GLY A 291 28.71 2.00 -7.62
N LEU A 292 27.47 1.73 -8.02
CA LEU A 292 26.34 2.64 -7.87
C LEU A 292 25.37 2.14 -6.79
N ARG A 293 24.54 3.06 -6.28
CA ARG A 293 23.48 2.72 -5.32
C ARG A 293 22.49 1.74 -5.97
N PRO A 294 21.83 0.86 -5.18
CA PRO A 294 20.82 -0.04 -5.72
C PRO A 294 19.74 0.72 -6.50
N ALA A 295 19.37 0.23 -7.68
CA ALA A 295 18.28 0.85 -8.42
C ALA A 295 16.95 0.57 -7.71
N ARG A 296 16.06 1.57 -7.72
CA ARG A 296 14.69 1.41 -7.25
C ARG A 296 13.86 0.80 -8.38
N ILE A 297 13.31 -0.38 -8.15
CA ILE A 297 12.40 -1.04 -9.09
C ILE A 297 10.97 -0.81 -8.59
N SER A 298 10.09 -0.31 -9.44
CA SER A 298 8.66 -0.11 -9.17
C SER A 298 7.83 -0.55 -10.36
N ARG A 299 7.11 -1.67 -10.24
CA ARG A 299 6.33 -2.31 -11.30
C ARG A 299 7.16 -2.55 -12.57
N THR A 300 7.13 -1.60 -13.51
CA THR A 300 7.85 -1.61 -14.80
C THR A 300 8.86 -0.47 -14.92
N SER A 301 9.08 0.32 -13.88
CA SER A 301 10.06 1.41 -13.85
C SER A 301 11.27 0.99 -13.01
N VAL A 302 12.46 1.31 -13.51
CA VAL A 302 13.72 1.15 -12.78
C VAL A 302 14.40 2.51 -12.74
N ALA A 303 14.56 3.06 -11.55
CA ALA A 303 15.20 4.36 -11.35
C ALA A 303 16.55 4.17 -10.65
N LEU A 304 17.62 4.67 -11.28
CA LEU A 304 18.96 4.69 -10.71
C LEU A 304 19.37 6.15 -10.48
N THR A 305 19.84 6.48 -9.29
CA THR A 305 20.44 7.78 -9.02
C THR A 305 21.95 7.65 -8.97
N VAL A 306 22.64 8.49 -9.74
CA VAL A 306 24.11 8.52 -9.79
C VAL A 306 24.64 9.87 -9.33
N ASP A 307 25.86 9.89 -8.82
CA ASP A 307 26.50 11.13 -8.38
C ASP A 307 26.75 12.07 -9.58
N HIS A 308 26.82 13.37 -9.30
CA HIS A 308 27.14 14.35 -10.34
C HIS A 308 28.51 14.04 -10.97
N GLY A 309 28.57 14.04 -12.31
CA GLY A 309 29.80 13.76 -13.07
C GLY A 309 30.01 12.28 -13.42
N THR A 310 29.12 11.40 -12.97
CA THR A 310 29.11 9.99 -13.41
C THR A 310 28.88 9.91 -14.91
N ASP A 311 29.75 9.18 -15.63
CA ASP A 311 29.55 8.88 -17.04
C ASP A 311 28.42 7.85 -17.19
N VAL A 312 27.27 8.31 -17.70
CA VAL A 312 26.08 7.47 -17.92
C VAL A 312 26.02 6.86 -19.31
N THR A 313 27.00 7.13 -20.18
CA THR A 313 26.95 6.76 -21.61
C THR A 313 27.32 5.31 -21.88
N ALA A 314 27.89 4.61 -20.88
CA ALA A 314 28.40 3.24 -21.06
C ALA A 314 28.20 2.34 -19.81
N LEU A 315 27.07 2.47 -19.10
CA LEU A 315 26.81 1.64 -17.91
C LEU A 315 26.42 0.21 -18.31
N ALA A 316 27.00 -0.78 -17.64
CA ALA A 316 26.72 -2.21 -17.82
C ALA A 316 26.00 -2.78 -16.57
N PRO A 317 24.66 -2.88 -16.57
CA PRO A 317 23.91 -3.35 -15.41
C PRO A 317 23.95 -4.87 -15.23
N HIS A 318 24.17 -5.31 -14.00
CA HIS A 318 23.89 -6.67 -13.52
C HIS A 318 22.42 -6.77 -13.13
N ILE A 319 21.70 -7.68 -13.78
CA ILE A 319 20.24 -7.79 -13.69
C ILE A 319 19.92 -9.20 -13.23
N LYS A 320 19.29 -9.33 -12.07
CA LYS A 320 18.72 -10.60 -11.62
C LYS A 320 17.25 -10.65 -12.01
N LEU A 321 16.86 -11.78 -12.60
CA LEU A 321 15.50 -12.01 -13.04
C LEU A 321 14.81 -13.03 -12.13
N SER A 322 13.52 -13.13 -12.35
CA SER A 322 12.71 -14.29 -11.98
C SER A 322 13.25 -15.60 -12.56
N GLU A 323 12.95 -16.71 -11.89
CA GLU A 323 13.56 -18.00 -12.21
C GLU A 323 13.18 -18.47 -13.63
N GLY A 324 14.20 -18.75 -14.45
CA GLY A 324 14.01 -19.19 -15.82
C GLY A 324 13.54 -18.10 -16.80
N ALA A 325 13.48 -16.83 -16.38
CA ALA A 325 13.25 -15.71 -17.27
C ALA A 325 14.54 -15.30 -17.99
N THR A 326 14.38 -14.66 -19.15
CA THR A 326 15.44 -14.03 -19.94
C THR A 326 15.16 -12.55 -20.12
N ILE A 327 16.16 -11.73 -20.46
CA ILE A 327 15.99 -10.28 -20.64
C ILE A 327 16.73 -9.79 -21.88
N THR A 328 16.14 -8.83 -22.59
CA THR A 328 16.73 -8.12 -23.72
C THR A 328 16.64 -6.60 -23.51
N PRO A 329 17.74 -5.82 -23.55
CA PRO A 329 19.14 -6.26 -23.65
C PRO A 329 19.58 -7.18 -22.50
N ALA A 330 20.55 -8.06 -22.77
CA ALA A 330 21.06 -9.00 -21.78
C ALA A 330 21.80 -8.29 -20.63
N SER A 331 21.82 -8.91 -19.45
CA SER A 331 22.60 -8.41 -18.32
C SER A 331 24.09 -8.31 -18.67
N GLY A 332 24.75 -7.25 -18.22
CA GLY A 332 26.16 -6.96 -18.47
C GLY A 332 26.44 -6.25 -19.79
N VAL A 333 25.42 -6.03 -20.64
CA VAL A 333 25.58 -5.26 -21.88
C VAL A 333 25.63 -3.77 -21.56
N SER A 334 26.70 -3.11 -22.01
CA SER A 334 26.88 -1.66 -21.84
C SER A 334 25.86 -0.87 -22.67
N ARG A 335 25.24 0.15 -22.05
CA ARG A 335 24.18 0.98 -22.64
C ARG A 335 24.37 2.46 -22.26
N ASP A 336 23.90 3.32 -23.16
CA ASP A 336 23.83 4.77 -22.94
C ASP A 336 22.52 5.14 -22.23
N PHE A 337 22.64 5.63 -21.00
CA PHE A 337 21.52 6.08 -20.17
C PHE A 337 21.38 7.61 -20.10
N SER A 338 21.97 8.35 -21.04
CA SER A 338 21.65 9.77 -21.26
C SER A 338 20.17 10.01 -21.56
N ARG A 339 19.46 8.95 -21.99
CA ARG A 339 18.02 8.83 -22.10
C ARG A 339 17.55 7.51 -21.50
N ALA A 340 16.28 7.46 -21.08
CA ALA A 340 15.68 6.24 -20.57
C ALA A 340 15.79 5.08 -21.57
N GLN A 341 16.14 3.89 -21.08
CA GLN A 341 16.34 2.68 -21.87
C GLN A 341 15.24 1.66 -21.60
N GLU A 342 14.84 0.92 -22.62
CA GLU A 342 13.86 -0.16 -22.48
C GLU A 342 14.52 -1.52 -22.30
N TYR A 343 13.95 -2.33 -21.43
CA TYR A 343 14.29 -3.74 -21.24
C TYR A 343 13.03 -4.60 -21.32
N VAL A 344 13.13 -5.77 -21.96
CA VAL A 344 12.02 -6.72 -22.09
C VAL A 344 12.42 -8.02 -21.41
N VAL A 345 11.71 -8.38 -20.33
CA VAL A 345 11.86 -9.66 -19.65
C VAL A 345 10.87 -10.65 -20.24
N THR A 346 11.35 -11.83 -20.63
CA THR A 346 10.53 -12.93 -21.15
C THR A 346 10.56 -14.07 -20.14
N GLY A 347 9.40 -14.41 -19.58
CA GLY A 347 9.25 -15.54 -18.64
C GLY A 347 9.38 -16.89 -19.34
N ARG A 348 9.51 -17.97 -18.57
CA ARG A 348 9.57 -19.35 -19.10
C ARG A 348 8.32 -19.74 -19.91
N ASP A 349 7.17 -19.12 -19.61
CA ASP A 349 5.91 -19.34 -20.32
C ASP A 349 5.80 -18.52 -21.63
N GLY A 350 6.83 -17.75 -21.99
CA GLY A 350 6.85 -16.87 -23.15
C GLY A 350 6.20 -15.49 -22.93
N GLY A 351 5.63 -15.22 -21.75
CA GLY A 351 5.05 -13.93 -21.42
C GLY A 351 6.12 -12.84 -21.28
N THR A 352 5.90 -11.67 -21.88
CA THR A 352 6.87 -10.56 -21.85
C THR A 352 6.43 -9.41 -20.95
N ARG A 353 7.36 -8.80 -20.21
CA ARG A 353 7.16 -7.57 -19.41
C ARG A 353 8.19 -6.52 -19.82
N ARG A 354 7.73 -5.32 -20.16
CA ARG A 354 8.59 -4.19 -20.55
C ARG A 354 8.92 -3.35 -19.33
N TYR A 355 10.17 -2.94 -19.23
CA TYR A 355 10.72 -2.09 -18.19
C TYR A 355 11.35 -0.84 -18.80
N VAL A 356 11.12 0.32 -18.17
CA VAL A 356 11.78 1.58 -18.51
C VAL A 356 12.80 1.90 -17.43
N VAL A 357 14.07 1.96 -17.80
CA VAL A 357 15.19 2.26 -16.91
C VAL A 357 15.63 3.69 -17.12
N ALA A 358 15.53 4.53 -16.09
CA ALA A 358 15.97 5.91 -16.10
C ALA A 358 17.11 6.14 -15.10
N VAL A 359 18.17 6.81 -15.54
CA VAL A 359 19.28 7.23 -14.69
C VAL A 359 19.17 8.73 -14.44
N LYS A 360 19.04 9.14 -13.17
CA LYS A 360 19.04 10.54 -12.75
C LYS A 360 20.40 10.88 -12.14
N THR A 361 21.07 11.90 -12.68
CA THR A 361 22.26 12.48 -12.06
C THR A 361 21.85 13.42 -10.93
N ALA A 362 22.43 13.26 -9.75
CA ALA A 362 22.27 14.22 -8.66
C ALA A 362 22.70 15.63 -9.11
N ALA A 363 22.06 16.66 -8.55
CA ALA A 363 22.44 18.04 -8.81
C ALA A 363 23.89 18.30 -8.38
N ALA A 364 24.56 19.21 -9.09
CA ALA A 364 25.92 19.63 -8.73
C ALA A 364 25.94 20.19 -7.31
N ASN A 365 26.65 19.52 -6.40
CA ASN A 365 26.92 20.06 -5.09
C ASN A 365 27.91 21.24 -5.25
N ARG A 366 27.42 22.47 -5.04
CA ARG A 366 28.25 23.69 -5.06
C ARG A 366 28.88 24.01 -3.70
N ALA A 367 28.59 23.21 -2.67
CA ALA A 367 29.26 23.31 -1.39
C ALA A 367 30.53 22.44 -1.41
N ALA A 368 31.69 23.08 -1.39
CA ALA A 368 32.95 22.40 -1.07
C ALA A 368 32.98 22.10 0.44
N ALA A 369 32.21 21.12 0.89
CA ALA A 369 32.22 20.66 2.28
C ALA A 369 31.90 19.16 2.38
N ILE A 370 32.82 18.40 2.98
CA ILE A 370 32.54 17.04 3.47
C ILE A 370 32.17 17.17 4.94
N VAL A 371 30.90 16.91 5.27
CA VAL A 371 30.32 17.04 6.63
C VAL A 371 30.25 15.71 7.40
N GLY A 372 30.71 14.62 6.79
CA GLY A 372 30.78 13.28 7.36
C GLY A 372 30.34 12.20 6.37
N PHE A 373 30.84 10.98 6.54
CA PHE A 373 30.28 9.79 5.89
C PHE A 373 30.34 8.60 6.85
N THR A 374 29.40 7.68 6.71
CA THR A 374 29.40 6.35 7.34
C THR A 374 29.31 5.31 6.24
N VAL A 375 29.91 4.15 6.44
CA VAL A 375 29.78 3.01 5.51
C VAL A 375 29.07 1.87 6.24
N PRO A 376 27.76 1.67 6.03
CA PRO A 376 27.07 0.48 6.52
C PRO A 376 27.52 -0.75 5.72
N GLY A 377 28.21 -1.68 6.38
CA GLY A 377 28.44 -3.04 5.88
C GLY A 377 29.82 -3.39 5.28
N ALA A 378 30.86 -2.57 5.40
CA ALA A 378 32.18 -2.86 4.79
C ALA A 378 33.30 -3.11 5.81
N ILE A 379 34.03 -4.21 5.65
CA ILE A 379 35.22 -4.61 6.42
C ILE A 379 36.44 -3.83 5.86
N SER A 380 36.67 -2.59 6.27
CA SER A 380 37.89 -1.84 5.93
C SER A 380 38.75 -1.56 7.16
N THR A 381 40.07 -1.49 6.98
CA THR A 381 41.02 -1.20 8.05
C THR A 381 41.62 0.19 7.85
N ALA A 382 41.66 0.98 8.93
CA ALA A 382 42.29 2.30 8.94
C ALA A 382 43.56 2.26 9.78
N LEU A 383 44.59 2.98 9.36
CA LEU A 383 45.83 3.18 10.09
C LEU A 383 46.06 4.69 10.30
N PRO A 384 46.06 5.17 11.56
CA PRO A 384 45.82 4.43 12.81
C PRO A 384 44.37 3.90 12.93
N ALA A 385 44.20 2.83 13.70
CA ALA A 385 42.90 2.18 13.90
C ALA A 385 41.89 3.12 14.59
N SER A 386 40.61 2.95 14.28
CA SER A 386 39.52 3.69 14.92
C SER A 386 39.58 3.54 16.44
N GLY A 387 39.32 4.64 17.17
CA GLY A 387 39.41 4.68 18.64
C GLY A 387 40.81 4.93 19.20
N THR A 388 41.84 5.03 18.36
CA THR A 388 43.18 5.44 18.81
C THR A 388 43.17 6.91 19.21
N ALA A 389 43.60 7.23 20.43
CA ALA A 389 43.75 8.61 20.88
C ALA A 389 44.77 9.37 20.02
N ARG A 390 44.41 10.57 19.56
CA ARG A 390 45.25 11.43 18.71
C ARG A 390 45.09 12.89 19.12
N ASP A 391 46.15 13.65 18.90
CA ASP A 391 46.13 15.11 19.03
C ASP A 391 45.67 15.73 17.70
N PHE A 392 44.54 16.42 17.72
CA PHE A 392 43.94 17.08 16.55
C PHE A 392 44.24 18.57 16.48
N SER A 393 45.16 19.09 17.32
CA SER A 393 45.70 20.45 17.21
C SER A 393 46.37 20.72 15.85
N THR A 394 46.72 19.65 15.12
CA THR A 394 47.18 19.67 13.74
C THR A 394 46.46 18.60 12.91
N PRO A 395 46.36 18.78 11.58
CA PRO A 395 45.71 17.82 10.69
C PRO A 395 46.28 16.39 10.81
N GLN A 396 45.42 15.42 11.08
CA GLN A 396 45.77 14.01 11.27
C GLN A 396 45.60 13.20 10.00
N ARG A 397 46.65 12.49 9.57
CA ARG A 397 46.60 11.64 8.38
C ARG A 397 46.23 10.18 8.73
N TYR A 398 45.27 9.63 7.99
CA TYR A 398 44.83 8.23 8.04
C TYR A 398 45.07 7.57 6.69
N ALA A 399 45.60 6.34 6.70
CA ALA A 399 45.63 5.47 5.54
C ALA A 399 44.47 4.48 5.65
N VAL A 400 43.49 4.58 4.76
CA VAL A 400 42.32 3.70 4.73
C VAL A 400 42.51 2.68 3.63
N THR A 401 42.48 1.40 3.99
CA THR A 401 42.66 0.28 3.06
C THR A 401 41.34 -0.47 2.91
N ALA A 402 40.87 -0.57 1.67
CA ALA A 402 39.67 -1.32 1.30
C ALA A 402 39.98 -2.82 1.13
N GLN A 403 38.96 -3.67 1.02
CA GLN A 403 39.11 -5.12 0.86
C GLN A 403 39.84 -5.54 -0.42
N ASP A 404 39.82 -4.71 -1.44
CA ASP A 404 40.57 -4.90 -2.69
C ASP A 404 42.06 -4.51 -2.55
N ASN A 405 42.53 -4.25 -1.32
CA ASN A 405 43.85 -3.72 -0.97
C ASN A 405 44.16 -2.33 -1.54
N SER A 406 43.19 -1.61 -2.10
CA SER A 406 43.40 -0.21 -2.47
C SER A 406 43.49 0.66 -1.22
N THR A 407 44.53 1.49 -1.14
CA THR A 407 44.74 2.41 -0.01
C THR A 407 44.60 3.86 -0.45
N ARG A 408 43.93 4.67 0.36
CA ARG A 408 43.88 6.13 0.20
C ARG A 408 44.28 6.84 1.49
N ALA A 409 45.03 7.94 1.32
CA ALA A 409 45.39 8.83 2.42
C ALA A 409 44.31 9.90 2.62
N VAL A 410 43.85 10.06 3.85
CA VAL A 410 42.87 11.04 4.29
C VAL A 410 43.51 11.94 5.33
N ILE A 411 43.31 13.25 5.26
CA ILE A 411 43.77 14.22 6.27
C ILE A 411 42.56 14.78 7.00
N VAL A 412 42.60 14.77 8.34
CA VAL A 412 41.51 15.11 9.25
C VAL A 412 41.94 16.29 10.12
N SER A 413 41.31 17.45 9.96
CA SER A 413 41.57 18.65 10.77
C SER A 413 40.34 18.99 11.60
N VAL A 414 40.53 19.38 12.87
CA VAL A 414 39.46 19.89 13.73
C VAL A 414 39.59 21.41 13.80
N VAL A 415 38.48 22.13 13.57
CA VAL A 415 38.40 23.59 13.74
C VAL A 415 37.42 23.84 14.89
N GLY A 416 37.86 24.52 15.95
CA GLY A 416 37.02 24.83 17.10
C GLY A 416 36.04 25.96 16.81
N SER A 417 34.79 25.82 17.28
CA SER A 417 33.89 26.94 17.57
C SER A 417 33.37 26.79 18.99
N ASP A 418 33.01 27.89 19.65
CA ASP A 418 32.51 27.91 21.02
C ASP A 418 31.25 27.05 21.21
N THR A 419 30.98 26.67 22.46
CA THR A 419 29.84 25.83 22.87
C THR A 419 28.51 26.44 22.39
N PRO A 420 27.64 25.69 21.68
CA PRO A 420 26.36 26.22 21.20
C PRO A 420 25.43 26.63 22.35
N HIS A 421 24.62 27.68 22.13
CA HIS A 421 23.61 28.15 23.10
C HIS A 421 22.41 27.19 23.14
N ALA A 422 22.62 26.05 23.79
CA ALA A 422 21.65 24.96 23.87
C ALA A 422 20.89 24.96 25.20
N SER A 423 19.57 24.92 25.14
CA SER A 423 18.69 24.80 26.31
C SER A 423 17.69 23.66 26.12
N THR A 424 17.57 22.80 27.13
CA THR A 424 16.66 21.63 27.08
C THR A 424 15.60 21.75 28.15
N TRP A 425 14.33 21.83 27.73
CA TRP A 425 13.17 21.85 28.61
C TRP A 425 13.00 20.47 29.26
N ASN A 426 13.04 20.41 30.59
CA ASN A 426 13.14 19.13 31.32
C ASN A 426 11.98 18.79 32.27
N THR A 427 10.91 19.58 32.26
CA THR A 427 9.71 19.32 33.08
C THR A 427 8.47 19.19 32.22
N ALA A 428 7.61 18.21 32.53
CA ALA A 428 6.28 18.11 31.91
C ALA A 428 5.33 19.20 32.45
N GLY A 429 4.33 19.56 31.62
CA GLY A 429 3.27 20.52 31.98
C GLY A 429 3.53 21.97 31.56
N ASP A 430 2.64 22.85 31.98
CA ASP A 430 2.64 24.28 31.63
C ASP A 430 3.83 25.03 32.27
N GLY A 431 4.29 26.08 31.59
CA GLY A 431 5.34 26.96 32.10
C GLY A 431 5.80 28.02 31.10
N SER A 432 6.62 28.94 31.60
CA SER A 432 7.23 30.03 30.84
C SER A 432 8.73 29.80 30.57
N TRP A 433 9.25 30.30 29.45
CA TRP A 433 10.68 30.19 29.10
C TRP A 433 11.59 30.89 30.10
N SER A 434 11.11 31.93 30.79
CA SER A 434 11.83 32.62 31.87
C SER A 434 12.02 31.79 33.16
N GLU A 435 11.26 30.69 33.35
CA GLU A 435 11.36 29.85 34.54
C GLU A 435 12.61 28.96 34.47
N ALA A 436 13.74 29.45 34.98
CA ALA A 436 15.03 28.76 34.92
C ALA A 436 15.00 27.29 35.44
N ALA A 437 14.14 27.00 36.44
CA ALA A 437 13.95 25.65 37.00
C ALA A 437 13.34 24.64 36.01
N ARG A 438 12.75 25.10 34.90
CA ARG A 438 12.15 24.28 33.83
C ARG A 438 13.17 23.80 32.80
N TRP A 439 14.39 24.34 32.86
CA TRP A 439 15.48 24.05 31.94
C TRP A 439 16.55 23.19 32.60
N SER A 440 17.14 22.31 31.80
CA SER A 440 18.30 21.51 32.20
C SER A 440 19.45 22.44 32.59
N GLY A 441 20.02 22.24 33.77
CA GLY A 441 21.05 23.13 34.32
C GLY A 441 20.52 24.37 35.03
N GLY A 442 19.19 24.50 35.18
CA GLY A 442 18.58 25.55 36.02
C GLY A 442 18.79 26.97 35.47
N THR A 443 18.98 27.10 34.16
CA THR A 443 19.26 28.38 33.47
C THR A 443 18.30 28.53 32.29
N ALA A 444 17.59 29.66 32.22
CA ALA A 444 16.72 29.98 31.10
C ALA A 444 17.53 30.34 29.83
N PRO A 445 16.96 30.18 28.63
CA PRO A 445 17.57 30.66 27.39
C PRO A 445 17.81 32.17 27.42
N ASP A 446 18.77 32.62 26.62
CA ASP A 446 19.05 34.04 26.45
C ASP A 446 17.81 34.80 25.99
N VAL A 447 17.53 35.96 26.58
CA VAL A 447 16.27 36.71 26.39
C VAL A 447 15.93 36.96 24.91
N GLY A 448 16.94 37.25 24.07
CA GLY A 448 16.78 37.49 22.64
C GLY A 448 17.02 36.26 21.74
N GLY A 449 17.37 35.11 22.33
CA GLY A 449 17.93 33.97 21.62
C GLY A 449 19.32 34.27 21.03
N HIS A 450 19.79 33.36 20.19
CA HIS A 450 21.07 33.50 19.50
C HIS A 450 21.04 32.77 18.15
N GLN A 451 21.92 33.17 17.22
CA GLN A 451 21.97 32.58 15.89
C GLN A 451 22.37 31.10 15.86
N ASP A 452 23.01 30.58 16.91
CA ASP A 452 23.32 29.14 17.08
C ASP A 452 22.42 28.47 18.13
N CYS A 453 21.33 29.14 18.54
CA CYS A 453 20.48 28.66 19.62
C CYS A 453 19.82 27.34 19.25
N VAL A 454 19.88 26.39 20.18
CA VAL A 454 19.23 25.08 20.08
C VAL A 454 18.26 24.92 21.24
N LEU A 455 16.97 24.88 20.94
CA LEU A 455 15.94 24.55 21.93
C LEU A 455 15.50 23.11 21.77
N SER A 456 15.51 22.35 22.85
CA SER A 456 15.06 20.97 22.87
C SER A 456 13.91 20.76 23.84
N PHE A 457 12.83 20.17 23.35
CA PHE A 457 11.67 19.72 24.11
C PHE A 457 11.55 18.21 23.93
N ASP A 458 11.76 17.44 25.00
CA ASP A 458 11.59 15.98 25.00
C ASP A 458 11.05 15.53 26.37
N GLN A 459 9.80 15.89 26.70
CA GLN A 459 9.21 15.59 28.02
C GLN A 459 7.82 14.97 27.87
N GLY A 460 7.53 13.95 28.68
CA GLY A 460 6.41 13.02 28.47
C GLY A 460 5.04 13.54 28.89
N GLY A 461 4.46 14.51 28.17
CA GLY A 461 3.04 14.82 28.27
C GLY A 461 2.61 16.18 27.70
N PRO A 462 1.29 16.39 27.52
CA PRO A 462 0.74 17.64 27.01
C PRO A 462 1.02 18.81 27.96
N GLY A 463 1.30 19.98 27.40
CA GLY A 463 1.59 21.19 28.18
C GLY A 463 1.67 22.43 27.30
N LYS A 464 1.25 23.57 27.84
CA LYS A 464 1.34 24.89 27.20
C LYS A 464 2.60 25.59 27.67
N VAL A 465 3.62 25.56 26.84
CA VAL A 465 4.89 26.23 27.11
C VAL A 465 4.91 27.57 26.39
N ARG A 466 5.15 28.65 27.13
CA ARG A 466 5.06 30.01 26.62
C ARG A 466 6.43 30.66 26.51
N ASN A 467 6.76 31.16 25.31
CA ASN A 467 7.85 32.12 25.17
C ASN A 467 7.38 33.48 25.73
N ASP A 468 7.85 33.82 26.93
CA ASP A 468 7.61 35.09 27.62
C ASP A 468 8.85 36.00 27.66
N LEU A 469 9.90 35.63 26.92
CA LEU A 469 11.16 36.38 26.86
C LEU A 469 11.02 37.61 25.95
N GLN A 470 11.40 37.50 24.67
CA GLN A 470 11.36 38.59 23.72
C GLN A 470 10.65 38.18 22.43
N ALA A 471 9.93 39.13 21.81
CA ALA A 471 9.45 38.99 20.45
C ALA A 471 10.63 38.88 19.46
N GLY A 472 10.53 37.94 18.52
CA GLY A 472 11.58 37.70 17.53
C GLY A 472 12.76 36.92 18.08
N PHE A 473 12.52 36.04 19.06
CA PHE A 473 13.55 35.19 19.65
C PHE A 473 14.34 34.43 18.56
N LEU A 474 15.65 34.65 18.51
CA LEU A 474 16.52 34.06 17.48
C LEU A 474 16.75 32.58 17.77
N LEU A 475 16.44 31.74 16.79
CA LEU A 475 16.54 30.29 16.90
C LEU A 475 17.17 29.68 15.65
N ASN A 476 18.02 28.68 15.84
CA ASN A 476 18.55 27.89 14.72
C ASN A 476 17.95 26.49 14.70
N GLN A 477 17.98 25.77 15.82
CA GLN A 477 17.47 24.41 15.89
C GLN A 477 16.34 24.30 16.92
N LEU A 478 15.22 23.73 16.50
CA LEU A 478 14.15 23.28 17.39
C LEU A 478 14.09 21.76 17.37
N VAL A 479 14.32 21.11 18.51
CA VAL A 479 14.23 19.66 18.65
C VAL A 479 12.98 19.32 19.43
N LEU A 480 12.09 18.57 18.80
CA LEU A 480 10.85 18.05 19.38
C LEU A 480 10.99 16.54 19.47
N GLY A 481 11.43 16.03 20.63
CA GLY A 481 11.68 14.61 20.86
C GLY A 481 10.41 13.75 20.89
N ASP A 482 10.60 12.42 20.93
CA ASP A 482 9.52 11.43 20.89
C ASP A 482 8.48 11.61 22.01
N ARG A 483 8.87 12.23 23.13
CA ARG A 483 7.97 12.44 24.27
C ARG A 483 7.10 13.69 24.17
N SER A 484 7.27 14.52 23.16
CA SER A 484 6.61 15.84 23.04
C SER A 484 5.14 15.80 22.58
N ALA A 485 4.48 14.65 22.68
CA ALA A 485 3.09 14.50 22.26
C ALA A 485 2.14 15.41 23.05
N GLY A 486 1.37 16.24 22.34
CA GLY A 486 0.43 17.21 22.90
C GLY A 486 1.07 18.51 23.39
N LEU A 487 2.34 18.78 23.05
CA LEU A 487 3.02 20.04 23.35
C LEU A 487 2.42 21.19 22.55
N VAL A 488 2.11 22.29 23.23
CA VAL A 488 1.69 23.54 22.60
C VAL A 488 2.71 24.62 22.94
N LEU A 489 3.41 25.12 21.93
CA LEU A 489 4.34 26.24 22.05
C LEU A 489 3.60 27.53 21.71
N GLY A 490 3.39 28.43 22.68
CA GLY A 490 2.69 29.71 22.49
C GLY A 490 3.48 30.92 22.99
N GLY A 491 2.90 32.12 22.87
CA GLY A 491 3.52 33.37 23.37
C GLY A 491 4.21 34.19 22.28
N GLN A 492 5.34 34.81 22.62
CA GLN A 492 6.10 35.68 21.72
C GLN A 492 6.72 34.88 20.55
N GLY A 493 6.80 35.49 19.37
CA GLY A 493 7.21 34.81 18.14
C GLY A 493 8.70 34.46 18.05
N MET A 494 9.01 33.45 17.24
CA MET A 494 10.37 32.97 16.95
C MET A 494 10.84 33.45 15.58
N THR A 495 12.14 33.69 15.45
CA THR A 495 12.80 34.02 14.17
C THR A 495 13.86 32.97 13.87
N PHE A 496 13.62 32.16 12.85
CA PHE A 496 14.58 31.15 12.41
C PHE A 496 15.67 31.80 11.55
N VAL A 497 16.91 31.71 12.02
CA VAL A 497 18.09 32.31 11.40
C VAL A 497 19.18 31.27 11.16
N ARG A 498 20.03 31.54 10.17
CA ARG A 498 21.22 30.74 9.89
C ARG A 498 22.28 30.90 11.00
N GLY A 499 22.94 29.79 11.32
CA GLY A 499 23.99 29.71 12.32
C GLY A 499 25.23 30.53 12.02
N PHE A 500 26.06 30.70 13.04
CA PHE A 500 27.28 31.51 12.99
C PHE A 500 28.12 31.21 11.72
N GLY A 501 28.59 32.27 11.05
CA GLY A 501 29.37 32.17 9.82
C GLY A 501 28.59 31.70 8.58
N GLY A 502 27.26 31.63 8.66
CA GLY A 502 26.42 31.20 7.54
C GLY A 502 26.42 29.69 7.28
N SER A 503 26.87 28.90 8.26
CA SER A 503 27.23 27.50 8.03
C SER A 503 26.11 26.50 8.33
N ILE A 504 25.18 26.82 9.24
CA ILE A 504 24.15 25.88 9.72
C ILE A 504 22.75 26.40 9.36
N PRO A 505 22.00 25.76 8.45
CA PRO A 505 20.64 26.18 8.13
C PRO A 505 19.70 25.92 9.33
N PRO A 506 18.67 26.74 9.51
CA PRO A 506 17.71 26.52 10.58
C PRO A 506 16.88 25.26 10.33
N ALA A 507 16.58 24.51 11.38
CA ALA A 507 15.81 23.28 11.28
C ALA A 507 14.90 23.00 12.48
N ILE A 508 13.79 22.31 12.21
CA ILE A 508 12.96 21.65 13.21
C ILE A 508 13.16 20.14 13.05
N ARG A 509 13.51 19.46 14.12
CA ARG A 509 13.59 17.99 14.16
C ARG A 509 12.42 17.46 14.96
N LEU A 510 11.58 16.67 14.32
CA LEU A 510 10.40 16.06 14.89
C LEU A 510 10.62 14.56 15.10
N GLY A 511 10.57 14.12 16.36
CA GLY A 511 10.60 12.71 16.75
C GLY A 511 9.27 12.02 16.49
N LYS A 512 9.10 10.82 17.06
CA LYS A 512 7.87 10.02 17.02
C LYS A 512 6.80 10.55 17.99
N CYS A 513 6.58 11.85 17.96
CA CYS A 513 5.60 12.50 18.82
C CYS A 513 4.33 12.77 18.02
N GLN A 514 3.17 12.33 18.55
CA GLN A 514 1.86 12.46 17.88
C GLN A 514 1.63 13.87 17.30
N ARG A 515 1.08 14.82 18.06
CA ARG A 515 0.80 16.19 17.59
C ARG A 515 1.54 17.21 18.45
N VAL A 516 2.21 18.16 17.80
CA VAL A 516 2.79 19.37 18.40
C VAL A 516 2.19 20.58 17.70
N ASP A 517 1.75 21.57 18.47
CA ASP A 517 1.18 22.82 17.96
C ASP A 517 2.12 23.99 18.25
N ILE A 518 2.48 24.75 17.21
CA ILE A 518 3.19 26.03 17.29
C ILE A 518 2.13 27.14 17.14
N ASP A 519 1.68 27.62 18.30
CA ASP A 519 0.67 28.67 18.51
C ASP A 519 1.32 30.05 18.70
N MET A 520 2.42 30.31 18.00
CA MET A 520 3.12 31.60 18.01
C MET A 520 3.55 32.01 16.61
N PRO A 521 3.75 33.31 16.33
CA PRO A 521 4.27 33.77 15.05
C PRO A 521 5.69 33.23 14.78
N VAL A 522 5.98 32.91 13.53
CA VAL A 522 7.29 32.41 13.08
C VAL A 522 7.79 33.25 11.90
N SER A 523 8.97 33.84 12.03
CA SER A 523 9.66 34.53 10.92
C SER A 523 10.79 33.66 10.34
N LEU A 524 10.89 33.61 9.01
CA LEU A 524 11.88 32.84 8.27
C LEU A 524 12.92 33.77 7.64
N GLU A 525 14.05 33.97 8.32
CA GLU A 525 15.21 34.70 7.77
C GLU A 525 16.20 33.77 7.03
N ASP A 526 15.92 32.47 6.99
CA ASP A 526 16.51 31.50 6.08
C ASP A 526 15.53 30.35 5.80
N ASP A 527 15.87 29.46 4.86
CA ASP A 527 15.04 28.30 4.54
C ASP A 527 14.97 27.36 5.76
N LEU A 528 13.78 27.18 6.32
CA LEU A 528 13.54 26.35 7.49
C LEU A 528 13.21 24.92 7.08
N THR A 529 14.04 23.96 7.48
CA THR A 529 13.79 22.54 7.20
C THR A 529 13.17 21.83 8.39
N VAL A 530 11.97 21.26 8.20
CA VAL A 530 11.30 20.36 9.14
C VAL A 530 11.64 18.93 8.75
N THR A 531 12.37 18.22 9.59
CA THR A 531 12.77 16.83 9.38
C THR A 531 12.10 15.92 10.40
N THR A 532 11.50 14.82 9.95
CA THR A 532 10.97 13.78 10.85
C THR A 532 11.98 12.66 11.09
N ALA A 533 11.78 11.86 12.13
CA ALA A 533 12.59 10.66 12.40
C ALA A 533 12.70 9.75 11.16
N MET A 534 13.93 9.24 10.89
CA MET A 534 14.26 8.45 9.70
C MET A 534 14.01 6.94 9.87
N ASP A 535 12.87 6.56 10.43
CA ASP A 535 12.50 5.15 10.57
C ASP A 535 11.22 4.80 9.83
N ARG A 536 10.80 3.52 9.86
CA ARG A 536 9.70 3.02 9.03
C ARG A 536 8.31 3.50 9.46
N ASP A 537 8.21 4.27 10.55
CA ASP A 537 6.94 4.68 11.16
C ASP A 537 7.04 6.09 11.79
N PRO A 538 7.25 7.15 10.98
CA PRO A 538 7.39 8.51 11.48
C PRO A 538 6.04 9.11 11.87
N ASN A 539 5.58 8.84 13.09
CA ASN A 539 4.32 9.34 13.68
C ASN A 539 4.38 10.80 14.16
N GLY A 540 4.75 11.73 13.26
CA GLY A 540 5.00 13.13 13.60
C GLY A 540 4.01 14.11 12.94
N PHE A 541 3.21 14.83 13.74
CA PHE A 541 2.33 15.90 13.27
C PHE A 541 2.76 17.24 13.87
N LEU A 542 3.08 18.21 13.02
CA LEU A 542 3.41 19.58 13.42
C LEU A 542 2.40 20.56 12.83
N SER A 543 1.70 21.30 13.68
CA SER A 543 0.81 22.40 13.27
C SER A 543 1.47 23.74 13.50
N PHE A 544 1.43 24.62 12.49
CA PHE A 544 1.67 26.04 12.66
C PHE A 544 0.34 26.77 12.66
N ASN A 545 -0.16 27.06 13.86
CA ASN A 545 -1.42 27.77 14.04
C ASN A 545 -1.19 29.30 14.04
N GLY A 546 -0.01 29.74 14.47
CA GLY A 546 0.46 31.13 14.31
C GLY A 546 0.87 31.47 12.87
N THR A 547 0.97 32.77 12.57
CA THR A 547 1.39 33.25 11.25
C THR A 547 2.86 32.96 10.98
N ILE A 548 3.16 32.38 9.81
CA ILE A 548 4.51 32.28 9.27
C ILE A 548 4.76 33.44 8.30
N SER A 549 5.88 34.17 8.46
CA SER A 549 6.29 35.30 7.61
C SER A 549 7.78 35.24 7.25
N GLY A 550 8.26 36.11 6.36
CA GLY A 550 9.69 36.23 6.01
C GLY A 550 10.03 35.86 4.55
N PRO A 551 11.24 36.16 4.07
CA PRO A 551 11.58 36.00 2.66
C PRO A 551 11.89 34.56 2.20
N HIS A 552 11.91 33.59 3.12
CA HIS A 552 12.46 32.26 2.86
C HIS A 552 11.42 31.13 2.84
N ALA A 553 11.88 29.94 2.45
CA ALA A 553 11.03 28.78 2.26
C ALA A 553 10.84 27.96 3.53
N LEU A 554 9.70 27.30 3.63
CA LEU A 554 9.47 26.21 4.57
C LEU A 554 9.61 24.88 3.84
N ILE A 555 10.46 23.98 4.33
CA ILE A 555 10.79 22.72 3.66
C ILE A 555 10.41 21.57 4.58
N LEU A 556 9.51 20.69 4.14
CA LEU A 556 9.25 19.41 4.81
C LEU A 556 10.12 18.33 4.16
N ASP A 557 11.01 17.74 4.95
CA ASP A 557 11.92 16.67 4.55
C ASP A 557 11.68 15.43 5.42
N SER A 558 10.66 14.64 5.05
CA SER A 558 10.22 13.45 5.78
C SER A 558 10.44 12.17 4.97
N THR A 559 10.88 11.12 5.65
CA THR A 559 11.06 9.78 5.08
C THR A 559 10.09 8.81 5.77
N GLY A 560 9.01 8.40 5.09
CA GLY A 560 8.06 7.39 5.56
C GLY A 560 7.65 6.42 4.45
N ASP A 561 6.97 5.32 4.81
CA ASP A 561 6.56 4.24 3.89
C ASP A 561 5.25 4.54 3.14
N PRO A 562 5.26 4.67 1.78
CA PRO A 562 4.10 5.17 1.02
C PRO A 562 2.97 4.17 0.93
N ASP A 563 3.24 2.93 1.32
CA ASP A 563 2.29 1.84 1.33
C ASP A 563 1.47 1.78 2.64
N VAL A 564 1.78 2.64 3.63
CA VAL A 564 1.04 2.74 4.91
C VAL A 564 0.08 3.94 4.94
N ALA A 565 0.19 4.88 4.01
CA ALA A 565 -0.60 6.13 4.01
C ALA A 565 -1.88 6.05 3.17
N GLY A 566 -2.97 5.55 3.76
CA GLY A 566 -4.31 5.61 3.19
C GLY A 566 -5.00 6.92 3.54
N ILE A 567 -5.60 7.61 2.56
CA ILE A 567 -6.33 8.89 2.76
C ILE A 567 -7.46 8.72 3.79
N ASN A 568 -7.15 8.84 5.07
CA ASN A 568 -8.05 8.86 6.21
C ASN A 568 -7.33 9.56 7.37
N PHE A 569 -8.10 10.18 8.27
CA PHE A 569 -7.63 11.04 9.38
C PHE A 569 -6.71 10.36 10.44
N HIS A 570 -6.17 9.17 10.15
CA HIS A 570 -5.21 8.41 10.97
C HIS A 570 -3.81 8.33 10.34
N ASP A 571 -3.53 9.10 9.29
CA ASP A 571 -2.31 9.09 8.48
C ASP A 571 -1.07 9.74 9.15
N VAL A 572 -0.82 9.47 10.43
CA VAL A 572 0.36 10.01 11.13
C VAL A 572 1.67 9.35 10.69
N HIS A 573 1.66 8.27 9.91
CA HIS A 573 2.86 7.51 9.44
C HIS A 573 3.80 8.29 8.50
N TYR A 574 3.59 9.59 8.37
CA TYR A 574 4.39 10.57 7.66
C TYR A 574 4.40 11.85 8.46
N GLY A 575 5.54 12.55 8.48
CA GLY A 575 5.55 13.97 8.84
C GLY A 575 4.38 14.72 8.18
N ILE A 576 3.45 15.23 8.97
CA ILE A 576 2.37 16.11 8.51
C ILE A 576 2.69 17.53 8.98
N LEU A 577 2.65 18.45 8.03
CA LEU A 577 2.74 19.88 8.28
C LEU A 577 1.35 20.51 8.06
N GLN A 578 0.72 20.99 9.13
CA GLN A 578 -0.52 21.77 9.05
C GLN A 578 -0.20 23.27 9.06
N LEU A 579 -0.74 24.01 8.08
CA LEU A 579 -0.48 25.44 7.90
C LEU A 579 -1.78 26.26 7.92
N ASN A 580 -1.72 27.43 8.56
CA ASN A 580 -2.76 28.45 8.51
C ASN A 580 -2.73 29.22 7.16
N ALA A 581 -3.91 29.59 6.64
CA ALA A 581 -4.06 30.40 5.43
C ALA A 581 -3.51 31.84 5.55
N SER A 582 -3.22 32.31 6.76
CA SER A 582 -2.75 33.66 7.05
C SER A 582 -1.23 33.87 6.85
N ASN A 583 -0.53 32.85 6.32
CA ASN A 583 0.91 32.87 6.12
C ASN A 583 1.34 33.84 4.99
N THR A 584 2.46 34.53 5.18
CA THR A 584 2.94 35.61 4.29
C THR A 584 4.41 35.46 3.83
N TYR A 585 5.04 34.30 4.04
CA TYR A 585 6.42 34.07 3.61
C TYR A 585 6.53 33.90 2.09
N SER A 586 7.59 34.45 1.48
CA SER A 586 7.70 34.52 0.00
C SER A 586 8.53 33.40 -0.64
N GLY A 587 9.29 32.62 0.13
CA GLY A 587 10.07 31.50 -0.41
C GLY A 587 9.24 30.25 -0.77
N GLY A 588 7.97 30.22 -0.38
CA GLY A 588 7.04 29.13 -0.64
C GLY A 588 7.29 27.88 0.21
N THR A 589 6.43 26.87 0.04
CA THR A 589 6.58 25.59 0.76
C THR A 589 7.08 24.50 -0.18
N ARG A 590 8.12 23.77 0.23
CA ARG A 590 8.68 22.64 -0.51
C ARG A 590 8.46 21.35 0.28
N ILE A 591 8.14 20.27 -0.42
CA ILE A 591 7.96 18.93 0.16
C ILE A 591 8.93 17.99 -0.54
N SER A 592 9.93 17.49 0.19
CA SER A 592 10.86 16.46 -0.26
C SER A 592 10.37 15.05 0.13
N GLY A 593 9.47 14.98 1.12
CA GLY A 593 8.64 13.83 1.51
C GLY A 593 7.73 14.21 2.68
N GLY A 594 6.63 13.47 2.92
CA GLY A 594 5.58 13.82 3.89
C GLY A 594 4.33 14.47 3.25
N LYS A 595 3.39 14.97 4.07
CA LYS A 595 2.12 15.59 3.61
C LYS A 595 1.93 17.00 4.19
N ILE A 596 1.25 17.87 3.44
CA ILE A 596 0.78 19.18 3.92
C ILE A 596 -0.73 19.18 4.01
N THR A 597 -1.25 19.67 5.12
CA THR A 597 -2.67 19.97 5.30
C THR A 597 -2.85 21.48 5.41
N LEU A 598 -3.74 22.05 4.60
CA LEU A 598 -4.17 23.44 4.71
C LEU A 598 -5.50 23.48 5.45
N ASP A 599 -5.64 24.35 6.44
CA ASP A 599 -6.86 24.42 7.25
C ASP A 599 -8.05 25.04 6.48
N ASP A 600 -9.27 24.70 6.91
CA ASP A 600 -10.60 24.70 6.23
C ASP A 600 -11.08 25.97 5.45
N TYR A 601 -10.37 26.42 4.40
CA TYR A 601 -10.93 27.42 3.45
C TYR A 601 -10.81 27.10 1.95
N MET A 602 -10.27 25.94 1.57
CA MET A 602 -10.14 25.54 0.15
C MET A 602 -10.98 24.32 -0.26
N LYS A 603 -11.73 23.69 0.66
CA LYS A 603 -12.76 22.69 0.31
C LYS A 603 -13.91 23.28 -0.54
N LEU A 604 -14.02 24.61 -0.63
CA LEU A 604 -14.97 25.31 -1.51
C LEU A 604 -14.40 25.69 -2.89
N LEU A 605 -13.08 25.64 -3.12
CA LEU A 605 -12.45 26.18 -4.34
C LEU A 605 -11.96 25.14 -5.35
N TRP A 606 -12.15 23.84 -5.08
CA TRP A 606 -11.95 22.77 -6.07
C TRP A 606 -13.23 22.41 -6.86
N LYS A 607 -14.39 22.98 -6.48
CA LYS A 607 -15.69 22.64 -7.07
C LYS A 607 -16.01 23.34 -8.40
N ASP A 608 -15.27 24.38 -8.80
CA ASP A 608 -15.64 25.24 -9.94
C ASP A 608 -14.47 25.55 -10.91
N PHE A 609 -13.78 24.54 -11.44
CA PHE A 609 -12.89 24.76 -12.61
C PHE A 609 -13.68 24.82 -13.92
N GLY A 610 -14.51 25.87 -14.03
CA GLY A 610 -15.35 26.09 -15.19
C GLY A 610 -15.85 27.52 -15.34
N LYS A 611 -15.01 28.55 -15.07
CA LYS A 611 -15.01 29.93 -15.65
C LYS A 611 -14.22 30.96 -14.79
N VAL A 612 -13.00 31.34 -15.22
CA VAL A 612 -12.27 32.66 -15.13
C VAL A 612 -11.96 33.28 -13.72
N PRO A 613 -10.90 34.10 -13.46
CA PRO A 613 -9.65 34.46 -14.18
C PRO A 613 -8.35 34.02 -13.45
N ALA A 614 -7.18 34.30 -14.05
CA ALA A 614 -5.84 33.89 -13.59
C ALA A 614 -5.49 34.26 -12.12
N PRO A 615 -4.75 33.40 -11.39
CA PRO A 615 -4.34 33.66 -10.01
C PRO A 615 -3.23 34.73 -9.90
N ALA A 616 -3.26 35.48 -8.79
CA ALA A 616 -2.21 36.40 -8.37
C ALA A 616 -0.84 35.67 -8.23
N PRO A 617 0.29 36.35 -8.48
CA PRO A 617 1.59 35.70 -8.62
C PRO A 617 2.10 35.20 -7.27
N GLY A 618 2.28 33.87 -7.12
CA GLY A 618 2.93 33.31 -5.92
C GLY A 618 2.83 31.79 -5.74
N LEU A 619 1.82 31.12 -6.29
CA LEU A 619 1.69 29.65 -6.22
C LEU A 619 2.11 29.01 -7.54
N VAL A 620 3.38 28.59 -7.61
CA VAL A 620 3.85 27.72 -8.70
C VAL A 620 3.82 26.27 -8.20
N ALA A 621 2.68 25.61 -8.38
CA ALA A 621 2.67 24.14 -8.40
C ALA A 621 3.36 23.70 -9.69
N ARG A 622 4.64 23.30 -9.60
CA ARG A 622 5.30 22.61 -10.71
C ARG A 622 4.95 21.12 -10.62
N PRO A 623 4.30 20.53 -11.63
CA PRO A 623 4.20 19.08 -11.72
C PRO A 623 5.61 18.54 -11.98
N TYR A 624 6.07 17.58 -11.16
CA TYR A 624 7.31 16.86 -11.42
C TYR A 624 7.01 15.64 -12.30
N THR A 625 7.67 15.62 -13.47
CA THR A 625 7.92 14.44 -14.31
C THR A 625 8.90 13.47 -13.67
#